data_AF-A0A974XW88-F1
#
_entry.id   AF-A0A974XW88-F1
#
_cell.length_a   1.000
_cell.length_b   1.000
_cell.length_c   1.000
_cell.angle_alpha   90.00
_cell.angle_beta   90.00
_cell.angle_gamma   90.00
#
_symmetry.space_group_name_H-M   'P 1'
#
loop_
_entity.id
_entity.type
_entity.pdbx_description
1 polymer ?
#
loop_
_entity_poly.entity_id
_entity_poly.type
_entity_poly.pdbx_seq_one_letter_code
_entity_poly.pdbx_strand_id
1 'polypeptide(L)'
;MSRLPVVLSSLLLGALAPAWASGPFDDIDNLAYEHMAGCVTPYVESSLPEQDALLARLVETQAGSGLVERLRDGAPAKWHAYFGDAHEPLEERVQAAVNLVGMAMSQGGRQEKAIARAYSAYYLSAVTQGECPAPTELASFVARTPFWPANAVAPNPSASPIAPIAPNP
;
A
#
# COMPACT_ATOMS: atom_id res chain seq x y z
N MET A 1 -58.26 20.04 5.23
CA MET A 1 -58.16 20.29 3.78
C MET A 1 -56.68 20.46 3.47
N SER A 2 -56.00 19.38 3.04
CA SER A 2 -55.82 18.97 1.62
C SER A 2 -54.45 19.49 1.14
N ARG A 3 -53.41 18.63 1.14
CA ARG A 3 -52.98 17.67 0.09
C ARG A 3 -52.45 18.34 -1.19
N LEU A 4 -51.20 17.95 -1.52
CA LEU A 4 -50.41 18.16 -2.75
C LEU A 4 -51.18 17.88 -4.06
N PRO A 5 -50.73 18.44 -5.21
CA PRO A 5 -49.85 17.68 -6.16
C PRO A 5 -48.72 18.56 -6.76
N VAL A 6 -47.45 18.13 -6.85
CA VAL A 6 -46.80 17.25 -7.87
C VAL A 6 -47.07 17.68 -9.32
N VAL A 7 -46.04 18.16 -10.05
CA VAL A 7 -45.56 17.61 -11.35
C VAL A 7 -44.10 18.07 -11.62
N LEU A 8 -43.25 17.05 -11.75
CA LEU A 8 -42.06 16.84 -12.58
C LEU A 8 -41.51 18.00 -13.43
N SER A 9 -40.19 18.22 -13.35
CA SER A 9 -39.24 18.07 -14.47
C SER A 9 -37.86 18.62 -14.09
N SER A 10 -36.93 17.74 -13.71
CA SER A 10 -35.46 17.86 -13.90
C SER A 10 -34.74 16.61 -13.38
N LEU A 11 -35.31 15.45 -13.66
CA LEU A 11 -34.66 14.14 -13.53
C LEU A 11 -34.46 13.68 -14.97
N LEU A 12 -33.30 13.96 -15.56
CA LEU A 12 -32.67 13.18 -16.65
C LEU A 12 -31.50 13.96 -17.28
N LEU A 13 -30.37 13.24 -17.41
CA LEU A 13 -29.09 13.57 -18.05
C LEU A 13 -28.04 14.31 -17.22
N GLY A 14 -27.22 13.52 -16.55
CA GLY A 14 -25.88 13.91 -16.09
C GLY A 14 -25.11 12.70 -15.59
N ALA A 15 -24.39 12.03 -16.49
CA ALA A 15 -23.53 10.87 -16.28
C ALA A 15 -24.25 9.53 -15.99
N LEU A 16 -24.67 8.86 -17.07
CA LEU A 16 -24.26 7.46 -17.23
C LEU A 16 -22.73 7.46 -17.19
N ALA A 17 -22.16 7.46 -15.97
CA ALA A 17 -20.79 7.06 -15.81
C ALA A 17 -20.77 5.62 -16.30
N PRO A 18 -19.95 5.32 -17.31
CA PRO A 18 -19.87 3.97 -17.77
C PRO A 18 -19.45 3.05 -16.62
N ALA A 19 -20.29 2.06 -16.31
CA ALA A 19 -19.97 0.97 -15.39
C ALA A 19 -18.93 -0.01 -15.98
N TRP A 20 -17.95 0.49 -16.73
CA TRP A 20 -16.80 -0.30 -17.15
C TRP A 20 -15.61 -0.02 -16.23
N ALA A 21 -15.34 -1.04 -15.41
CA ALA A 21 -14.08 -1.32 -14.72
C ALA A 21 -13.78 -0.50 -13.45
N SER A 22 -14.60 -0.64 -12.41
CA SER A 22 -14.01 -0.76 -11.07
C SER A 22 -13.40 -2.15 -10.98
N GLY A 23 -12.10 -2.26 -11.26
CA GLY A 23 -11.40 -3.51 -11.02
C GLY A 23 -11.38 -3.81 -9.53
N PRO A 24 -11.18 -5.07 -9.11
CA PRO A 24 -11.06 -5.43 -7.69
C PRO A 24 -9.94 -4.65 -6.95
N PHE A 25 -9.01 -4.04 -7.69
CA PHE A 25 -7.97 -3.18 -7.15
C PHE A 25 -8.42 -1.75 -6.87
N ASP A 26 -9.39 -1.19 -7.60
CA ASP A 26 -9.85 0.19 -7.39
C ASP A 26 -10.65 0.28 -6.07
N ASP A 27 -11.49 -0.73 -5.77
CA ASP A 27 -12.26 -0.78 -4.51
C ASP A 27 -11.33 -0.90 -3.29
N ILE A 28 -10.31 -1.76 -3.39
CA ILE A 28 -9.31 -1.94 -2.33
C ILE A 28 -8.41 -0.70 -2.19
N ASP A 29 -8.04 -0.07 -3.30
CA ASP A 29 -7.22 1.15 -3.27
C ASP A 29 -7.96 2.30 -2.58
N ASN A 30 -9.25 2.49 -2.90
CA ASN A 30 -10.10 3.48 -2.25
C ASN A 30 -10.29 3.15 -0.76
N LEU A 31 -10.59 1.90 -0.41
CA LEU A 31 -10.71 1.49 0.99
C LEU A 31 -9.42 1.74 1.78
N ALA A 32 -8.27 1.40 1.21
CA ALA A 32 -6.98 1.63 1.84
C ALA A 32 -6.69 3.14 1.99
N TYR A 33 -7.01 3.94 0.97
CA TYR A 33 -6.88 5.38 1.02
C TYR A 33 -7.75 6.02 2.10
N GLU A 34 -9.04 5.68 2.13
CA GLU A 34 -9.99 6.22 3.11
C GLU A 34 -9.62 5.83 4.55
N HIS A 35 -9.20 4.57 4.77
CA HIS A 35 -8.75 4.12 6.09
C HIS A 35 -7.49 4.85 6.56
N MET A 36 -6.52 5.01 5.65
CA MET A 36 -5.30 5.76 5.95
C MET A 36 -5.60 7.23 6.27
N ALA A 37 -6.32 7.92 5.39
CA ALA A 37 -6.62 9.33 5.53
C ALA A 37 -7.56 9.62 6.71
N GLY A 38 -8.53 8.74 6.96
CA GLY A 38 -9.56 8.93 7.98
C GLY A 38 -9.13 8.56 9.40
N CYS A 39 -8.15 7.67 9.56
CA CYS A 39 -7.77 7.15 10.88
C CYS A 39 -6.25 7.04 11.07
N VAL A 40 -5.57 6.25 10.23
CA VAL A 40 -4.18 5.84 10.51
C VAL A 40 -3.21 7.02 10.42
N THR A 41 -3.30 7.84 9.36
CA THR A 41 -2.40 8.99 9.17
C THR A 41 -2.55 10.01 10.31
N PRO A 42 -3.75 10.47 10.69
CA PRO A 42 -3.92 11.34 11.86
C PRO A 42 -3.35 10.74 13.16
N TYR A 43 -3.52 9.43 13.37
CA TYR A 43 -2.95 8.77 14.56
C TYR A 43 -1.42 8.80 14.52
N VAL A 44 -0.81 8.40 13.40
CA VAL A 44 0.65 8.35 13.26
C VAL A 44 1.26 9.75 13.39
N GLU A 45 0.70 10.75 12.74
CA GLU A 45 1.20 12.13 12.81
C GLU A 45 1.10 12.73 14.22
N SER A 46 0.07 12.37 14.99
CA SER A 46 -0.12 12.87 16.35
C SER A 46 0.67 12.10 17.41
N SER A 47 0.81 10.79 17.24
CA SER A 47 1.34 9.89 18.28
C SER A 47 2.75 9.35 17.99
N LEU A 48 3.18 9.40 16.73
CA LEU A 48 4.47 8.90 16.24
C LEU A 48 5.07 9.90 15.22
N PRO A 49 5.34 11.16 15.62
CA PRO A 49 5.69 12.24 14.70
C PRO A 49 7.07 12.07 14.04
N GLU A 50 7.95 11.27 14.64
CA GLU A 50 9.26 10.97 14.10
C GLU A 50 9.25 9.63 13.34
N GLN A 51 9.90 9.60 12.18
CA GLN A 51 10.00 8.38 11.38
C GLN A 51 10.61 7.22 12.16
N ASP A 52 11.63 7.48 12.98
CA ASP A 52 12.29 6.47 13.81
C ASP A 52 11.33 5.88 14.86
N ALA A 53 10.42 6.69 15.41
CA ALA A 53 9.39 6.21 16.34
C ALA A 53 8.39 5.28 15.64
N LEU A 54 8.03 5.57 14.40
CA LEU A 54 7.18 4.69 13.59
C LEU A 54 7.86 3.35 13.29
N LEU A 55 9.14 3.36 12.90
CA LEU A 55 9.91 2.15 12.62
C LEU A 55 10.08 1.28 13.86
N ALA A 56 10.44 1.90 14.98
CA ALA A 56 10.54 1.21 16.27
C ALA A 56 9.19 0.57 16.63
N ARG A 57 8.08 1.27 16.41
CA ARG A 57 6.74 0.72 16.66
C ARG A 57 6.38 -0.43 15.72
N LEU A 58 6.75 -0.36 14.44
CA LEU A 58 6.58 -1.45 13.49
C LEU A 58 7.33 -2.71 13.95
N VAL A 59 8.56 -2.54 14.48
CA VAL A 59 9.35 -3.64 15.03
C VAL A 59 8.72 -4.20 16.30
N GLU A 60 8.35 -3.34 17.25
CA GLU A 60 7.74 -3.73 18.53
C GLU A 60 6.43 -4.52 18.34
N THR A 61 5.60 -4.11 17.39
CA THR A 61 4.31 -4.75 17.08
C THR A 61 4.43 -5.99 16.19
N GLN A 62 5.64 -6.38 15.79
CA GLN A 62 5.91 -7.44 14.81
C GLN A 62 5.30 -7.20 13.41
N ALA A 63 4.66 -6.04 13.20
CA ALA A 63 4.13 -5.65 11.91
C ALA A 63 5.26 -5.48 10.87
N GLY A 64 6.41 -4.95 11.31
CA GLY A 64 7.61 -4.80 10.50
C GLY A 64 8.17 -6.15 10.04
N SER A 65 8.30 -7.13 10.93
CA SER A 65 8.75 -8.48 10.56
C SER A 65 7.78 -9.15 9.61
N GLY A 66 6.47 -9.05 9.86
CA GLY A 66 5.46 -9.58 8.95
C GLY A 66 5.49 -8.93 7.56
N LEU A 67 5.75 -7.62 7.48
CA LEU A 67 5.90 -6.92 6.20
C LEU A 67 7.15 -7.41 5.45
N VAL A 68 8.30 -7.51 6.13
CA VAL A 68 9.55 -8.01 5.56
C VAL A 68 9.36 -9.42 4.99
N GLU A 69 8.70 -10.32 5.74
CA GLU A 69 8.42 -11.68 5.27
C GLU A 69 7.54 -11.68 4.01
N ARG A 70 6.45 -10.89 3.99
CA ARG A 70 5.59 -10.79 2.80
C ARG A 70 6.30 -10.19 1.59
N LEU A 71 7.24 -9.27 1.81
CA LEU A 71 8.06 -8.69 0.73
C LEU A 71 9.18 -9.63 0.30
N ARG A 72 9.68 -10.51 1.16
CA ARG A 72 10.62 -11.55 0.75
C ARG A 72 9.92 -12.60 -0.13
N ASP A 73 8.70 -12.96 0.22
CA ASP A 73 7.96 -14.01 -0.45
C ASP A 73 7.57 -13.61 -1.89
N GLY A 74 8.12 -14.34 -2.88
CA GLY A 74 7.90 -14.04 -4.29
C GLY A 74 8.72 -12.86 -4.83
N ALA A 75 9.66 -12.34 -4.04
CA ALA A 75 10.55 -11.27 -4.50
C ALA A 75 11.36 -11.68 -5.74
N PRO A 76 11.67 -10.73 -6.64
CA PRO A 76 12.69 -10.94 -7.64
C PRO A 76 14.05 -11.23 -6.98
N ALA A 77 14.90 -12.02 -7.64
CA ALA A 77 16.20 -12.44 -7.10
C ALA A 77 17.07 -11.27 -6.58
N LYS A 78 17.01 -10.11 -7.24
CA LYS A 78 17.73 -8.88 -6.82
C LYS A 78 17.30 -8.33 -5.45
N TRP A 79 16.09 -8.65 -4.99
CA TRP A 79 15.52 -8.21 -3.71
C TRP A 79 15.66 -9.25 -2.60
N HIS A 80 16.00 -10.50 -2.93
CA HIS A 80 16.15 -11.58 -1.94
C HIS A 80 17.22 -11.26 -0.89
N ALA A 81 18.35 -10.68 -1.31
CA ALA A 81 19.42 -10.31 -0.39
C ALA A 81 18.96 -9.27 0.65
N TYR A 82 18.13 -8.31 0.23
CA TYR A 82 17.69 -7.21 1.10
C TYR A 82 16.69 -7.63 2.18
N PHE A 83 15.79 -8.58 1.89
CA PHE A 83 14.79 -9.05 2.86
C PHE A 83 15.14 -10.38 3.52
N GLY A 84 16.02 -11.16 2.90
CA GLY A 84 16.38 -12.51 3.31
C GLY A 84 17.70 -12.62 4.09
N ASP A 85 18.54 -11.58 4.11
CA ASP A 85 19.77 -11.63 4.89
C ASP A 85 19.48 -11.48 6.39
N ALA A 86 19.68 -12.56 7.14
CA ALA A 86 19.46 -12.59 8.58
C ALA A 86 20.57 -11.90 9.38
N HIS A 87 21.69 -11.53 8.74
CA HIS A 87 22.78 -10.79 9.38
C HIS A 87 22.45 -9.30 9.49
N GLU A 88 21.54 -8.80 8.64
CA GLU A 88 21.06 -7.43 8.70
C GLU A 88 20.10 -7.22 9.90
N PRO A 89 20.26 -6.13 10.67
CA PRO A 89 19.33 -5.78 11.73
C PRO A 89 17.88 -5.73 11.21
N LEU A 90 16.92 -6.15 12.05
CA LEU A 90 15.51 -6.14 11.65
C LEU A 90 15.04 -4.73 11.30
N GLU A 91 15.47 -3.73 12.05
CA GLU A 91 15.15 -2.32 11.81
C GLU A 91 15.56 -1.86 10.40
N GLU A 92 16.75 -2.23 9.93
CA GLU A 92 17.22 -1.89 8.58
C GLU A 92 16.39 -2.57 7.49
N ARG A 93 16.03 -3.84 7.70
CA ARG A 93 15.14 -4.58 6.79
C ARG A 93 13.73 -4.00 6.76
N VAL A 94 13.20 -3.57 7.91
CA VAL A 94 11.91 -2.89 8.01
C VAL A 94 11.95 -1.53 7.31
N GLN A 95 13.03 -0.75 7.48
CA GLN A 95 13.20 0.51 6.77
C GLN A 95 13.26 0.30 5.25
N ALA A 96 14.00 -0.70 4.78
CA ALA A 96 14.02 -1.07 3.36
C ALA A 96 12.64 -1.48 2.85
N ALA A 97 11.88 -2.23 3.65
CA ALA A 97 10.51 -2.65 3.33
C ALA A 97 9.56 -1.45 3.19
N VAL A 98 9.55 -0.54 4.17
CA VAL A 98 8.74 0.68 4.15
C VAL A 98 9.11 1.55 2.94
N ASN A 99 10.40 1.70 2.65
CA ASN A 99 10.87 2.44 1.48
C ASN A 99 10.37 1.82 0.17
N LEU A 100 10.44 0.49 0.03
CA LEU A 100 9.95 -0.20 -1.16
C LEU A 100 8.44 0.00 -1.36
N VAL A 101 7.65 -0.12 -0.29
CA VAL A 101 6.21 0.13 -0.33
C VAL A 101 5.92 1.59 -0.72
N GLY A 102 6.64 2.55 -0.12
CA GLY A 102 6.52 3.97 -0.45
C GLY A 102 6.88 4.26 -1.92
N MET A 103 7.94 3.64 -2.44
CA MET A 103 8.30 3.74 -3.85
C MET A 103 7.21 3.16 -4.76
N ALA A 104 6.65 2.00 -4.43
CA ALA A 104 5.55 1.40 -5.20
C ALA A 104 4.29 2.27 -5.19
N MET A 105 3.95 2.90 -4.06
CA MET A 105 2.84 3.86 -3.96
C MET A 105 3.07 5.12 -4.81
N SER A 106 4.31 5.58 -4.96
CA SER A 106 4.64 6.79 -5.71
C SER A 106 4.79 6.53 -7.21
N GLN A 107 5.58 5.51 -7.55
CA GLN A 107 6.12 5.29 -8.90
C GLN A 107 5.48 4.09 -9.61
N GLY A 108 4.76 3.23 -8.90
CA GLY A 108 4.15 2.03 -9.48
C GLY A 108 3.03 2.32 -10.48
N GLY A 109 2.70 1.31 -11.29
CA GLY A 109 1.46 1.25 -12.05
C GLY A 109 0.23 1.18 -11.14
N ARG A 110 -0.97 1.28 -11.72
CA ARG A 110 -2.24 1.28 -10.96
C ARG A 110 -2.34 0.12 -9.96
N GLN A 111 -2.06 -1.10 -10.41
CA GLN A 111 -2.15 -2.29 -9.57
C GLN A 111 -1.10 -2.28 -8.45
N GLU A 112 0.14 -1.89 -8.76
CA GLU A 112 1.23 -1.81 -7.77
C GLU A 112 0.92 -0.78 -6.69
N LYS A 113 0.35 0.37 -7.08
CA LYS A 113 -0.11 1.40 -6.16
C LYS A 113 -1.20 0.89 -5.23
N ALA A 114 -2.21 0.21 -5.77
CA ALA A 114 -3.29 -0.38 -4.97
C ALA A 114 -2.78 -1.42 -3.97
N ILE A 115 -1.89 -2.32 -4.41
CA ILE A 115 -1.28 -3.33 -3.54
C ILE A 115 -0.44 -2.66 -2.44
N ALA A 116 0.42 -1.71 -2.81
CA ALA A 116 1.28 -1.01 -1.87
C ALA A 116 0.49 -0.20 -0.85
N ARG A 117 -0.59 0.48 -1.28
CA ARG A 117 -1.48 1.24 -0.39
C ARG A 117 -2.24 0.31 0.55
N ALA A 118 -2.73 -0.84 0.08
CA ALA A 118 -3.37 -1.85 0.92
C ALA A 118 -2.41 -2.45 1.96
N TYR A 119 -1.18 -2.77 1.56
CA TYR A 119 -0.12 -3.21 2.48
C TYR A 119 0.19 -2.14 3.53
N SER A 120 0.37 -0.88 3.11
CA SER A 120 0.61 0.24 4.01
C SER A 120 -0.51 0.40 5.04
N ALA A 121 -1.77 0.45 4.58
CA ALA A 121 -2.94 0.56 5.45
C ALA A 121 -3.05 -0.60 6.45
N TYR A 122 -2.82 -1.83 6.01
CA TYR A 122 -2.87 -3.01 6.87
C TYR A 122 -1.77 -3.02 7.95
N TYR A 123 -0.51 -2.83 7.56
CA TYR A 123 0.62 -2.91 8.49
C TYR A 123 0.70 -1.71 9.42
N LEU A 124 0.35 -0.51 8.95
CA LEU A 124 0.30 0.68 9.79
C LEU A 124 -0.90 0.66 10.76
N SER A 125 -1.98 -0.06 10.45
CA SER A 125 -3.06 -0.26 11.43
C SER A 125 -2.57 -0.95 12.70
N ALA A 126 -1.61 -1.87 12.59
CA ALA A 126 -1.04 -2.56 13.74
C ALA A 126 -0.28 -1.62 14.68
N VAL A 127 0.30 -0.52 14.17
CA VAL A 127 1.02 0.47 14.99
C VAL A 127 0.09 1.34 15.82
N THR A 128 -1.21 1.34 15.50
CA THR A 128 -2.23 2.15 16.20
C THR A 128 -2.77 1.49 17.47
N GLN A 129 -2.24 0.32 17.85
CA GLN A 129 -2.62 -0.40 19.07
C GLN A 129 -4.13 -0.67 19.20
N GLY A 130 -4.83 -0.79 18.07
CA GLY A 130 -6.27 -1.06 18.03
C GLY A 130 -7.17 0.18 17.92
N GLU A 131 -6.61 1.40 17.89
CA GLU A 131 -7.41 2.61 17.64
C GLU A 131 -7.90 2.70 16.20
N CYS A 132 -7.08 2.27 15.24
CA CYS A 132 -7.44 2.18 13.82
C CYS A 132 -7.29 0.74 13.34
N PRO A 133 -8.21 -0.17 13.72
CA PRO A 133 -8.13 -1.57 13.30
C PRO A 133 -8.25 -1.66 11.78
N ALA A 134 -7.45 -2.52 11.15
CA ALA A 134 -7.53 -2.73 9.72
C ALA A 134 -8.91 -3.28 9.32
N PRO A 135 -9.57 -2.72 8.29
CA PRO A 135 -10.74 -3.32 7.68
C PRO A 135 -10.51 -4.79 7.30
N THR A 136 -11.53 -5.62 7.48
CA THR A 136 -11.43 -7.08 7.24
C THR A 136 -11.11 -7.39 5.78
N GLU A 137 -11.60 -6.55 4.87
CA GLU A 137 -11.36 -6.62 3.44
C GLU A 137 -9.88 -6.37 3.11
N LEU A 138 -9.22 -5.40 3.78
CA LEU A 138 -7.79 -5.16 3.61
C LEU A 138 -6.97 -6.33 4.13
N ALA A 139 -7.29 -6.85 5.33
CA ALA A 139 -6.62 -8.04 5.86
C ALA A 139 -6.75 -9.24 4.93
N SER A 140 -7.96 -9.47 4.41
CA SER A 140 -8.24 -10.56 3.48
C SER A 140 -7.55 -10.38 2.13
N PHE A 141 -7.43 -9.14 1.65
CA PHE A 141 -6.70 -8.81 0.44
C PHE A 141 -5.20 -9.05 0.62
N VAL A 142 -4.59 -8.49 1.68
CA VAL A 142 -3.16 -8.64 1.96
C VAL A 142 -2.79 -10.10 2.15
N ALA A 143 -3.64 -10.92 2.77
CA ALA A 143 -3.37 -12.36 2.93
C ALA A 143 -3.30 -13.10 1.57
N ARG A 144 -4.18 -12.77 0.62
CA ARG A 144 -4.34 -13.51 -0.65
C ARG A 144 -3.54 -12.93 -1.82
N THR A 145 -3.20 -11.65 -1.76
CA THR A 145 -2.50 -10.96 -2.84
C THR A 145 -1.02 -10.84 -2.49
N PRO A 146 -0.11 -11.48 -3.25
CA PRO A 146 1.32 -11.27 -3.07
C PRO A 146 1.70 -9.84 -3.44
N PHE A 147 2.74 -9.30 -2.80
CA PHE A 147 3.25 -7.98 -3.15
C PHE A 147 3.83 -7.96 -4.57
N TRP A 148 4.44 -9.08 -4.97
CA TRP A 148 5.03 -9.28 -6.30
C TRP A 148 4.06 -10.07 -7.18
N PRO A 149 3.23 -9.42 -8.01
CA PRO A 149 2.36 -10.14 -8.93
C PRO A 149 3.20 -10.92 -9.95
N ALA A 150 2.75 -12.12 -10.32
CA ALA A 150 3.46 -13.05 -11.22
C ALA A 150 3.85 -12.46 -12.60
N ASN A 151 3.26 -11.31 -12.98
CA ASN A 151 3.53 -10.60 -14.23
C ASN A 151 4.52 -9.43 -14.08
N ALA A 152 5.08 -9.17 -12.88
CA ALA A 152 6.08 -8.12 -12.65
C ALA A 152 7.46 -8.45 -13.25
N VAL A 153 7.63 -9.62 -13.87
CA VAL A 153 8.83 -10.03 -14.61
C VAL A 153 8.57 -9.98 -16.11
N ALA A 154 8.40 -8.77 -16.64
CA ALA A 154 8.97 -8.46 -17.94
C ALA A 154 9.78 -7.17 -17.75
N PRO A 155 11.13 -7.22 -17.79
CA PRO A 155 11.88 -5.98 -17.91
C PRO A 155 11.36 -5.25 -19.14
N ASN A 156 10.97 -3.99 -18.99
CA ASN A 156 10.69 -3.14 -20.12
C ASN A 156 11.93 -3.17 -21.03
N PRO A 157 11.87 -3.74 -22.25
CA PRO A 157 13.05 -3.82 -23.14
C PRO A 157 13.49 -2.42 -23.62
N SER A 158 12.73 -1.37 -23.29
CA SER A 158 13.06 0.03 -23.58
C SER A 158 13.72 0.77 -22.41
N ALA A 159 13.86 0.15 -21.24
CA ALA A 159 14.63 0.74 -20.15
C ALA A 159 16.12 0.46 -20.40
N SER A 160 16.80 1.41 -21.04
CA SER A 160 18.27 1.38 -21.18
C SER A 160 18.91 1.13 -19.82
N PRO A 161 19.88 0.21 -19.71
CA PRO A 161 20.60 -0.01 -18.46
C PRO A 161 21.27 1.31 -18.05
N ILE A 162 21.00 1.76 -16.82
CA ILE A 162 21.75 2.84 -16.19
C ILE A 162 23.19 2.34 -16.11
N ALA A 163 24.09 2.96 -16.88
CA ALA A 163 25.50 2.62 -16.87
C ALA A 163 26.07 2.82 -15.45
N PRO A 164 26.93 1.91 -14.97
CA PRO A 164 27.62 2.12 -13.70
C PRO A 164 28.47 3.39 -13.79
N ILE A 165 28.28 4.29 -12.84
CA ILE A 165 29.12 5.49 -12.67
C ILE A 165 30.51 4.97 -12.29
N ALA A 166 31.46 5.09 -13.22
CA ALA A 166 32.86 4.80 -12.93
C ALA A 166 33.37 5.79 -11.87
N PRO A 167 34.14 5.35 -10.86
CA PRO A 167 34.82 6.27 -9.98
C PRO A 167 35.82 7.12 -10.78
N ASN A 168 35.77 8.44 -10.62
CA ASN A 168 36.73 9.38 -11.23
C ASN A 168 38.16 9.07 -10.76
N PRO A 169 39.18 9.24 -11.63
CA PRO A 169 40.59 9.02 -11.31
C PRO A 169 41.14 10.04 -10.30
#